data_AF-A0A318PHE2-F1
#
_entry.id   AF-A0A318PHE2-F1
#
_cell.length_a   1.000
_cell.length_b   1.000
_cell.length_c   1.000
_cell.angle_alpha   90.00
_cell.angle_beta   90.00
_cell.angle_gamma   90.00
#
_symmetry.space_group_name_H-M   'P 1'
#
loop_
_entity.id
_entity.type
_entity.pdbx_description
1 polymer ?
#
loop_
_entity_poly.entity_id
_entity_poly.type
_entity_poly.pdbx_seq_one_letter_code
_entity_poly.pdbx_strand_id
1 'polypeptide(L)' 'MAFQPDLFGYVRPKRARRVLAHAVDAGDHGCVCAAGMTMMALFRCARCNWESCWIECSTMTAVKRGIACGRCNKATASP' A
#
# COMPACT_ATOMS: atom_id res chain seq x y z
N MET A 1 -3.43 -18.22 -27.08
CA MET A 1 -1.98 -17.99 -26.86
C MET A 1 -1.53 -18.93 -25.75
N ALA A 2 -0.64 -19.88 -26.05
CA ALA A 2 -0.14 -20.84 -25.08
C ALA A 2 0.92 -20.20 -24.16
N PHE A 3 0.93 -20.60 -22.88
CA PHE A 3 1.96 -20.20 -21.92
C PHE A 3 3.27 -20.91 -22.28
N GLN A 4 4.31 -20.15 -22.64
CA GLN A 4 5.66 -20.72 -22.72
C GLN A 4 6.24 -20.83 -21.31
N PRO A 5 6.60 -22.04 -20.83
CA PRO A 5 7.34 -22.18 -19.60
C PRO A 5 8.75 -21.56 -19.74
N ASP A 6 9.31 -21.10 -18.63
CA ASP A 6 10.66 -20.54 -18.59
C ASP A 6 11.69 -21.63 -18.94
N LEU A 7 12.51 -21.37 -19.96
CA LEU A 7 13.49 -22.32 -20.52
C LEU A 7 14.67 -22.60 -19.57
N PHE A 8 14.87 -21.75 -18.55
CA PHE A 8 16.02 -21.80 -17.65
C PHE A 8 15.63 -22.17 -16.21
N GLY A 9 14.39 -22.58 -15.98
CA GLY A 9 13.89 -22.96 -14.65
C GLY A 9 13.82 -21.79 -13.65
N TYR A 10 13.96 -20.54 -14.10
CA TYR A 10 13.83 -19.38 -13.24
C TYR A 10 12.37 -19.16 -12.87
N VAL A 11 12.02 -19.51 -11.63
CA VAL A 11 10.72 -19.18 -11.05
C VAL A 11 10.83 -17.84 -10.35
N ARG A 12 10.31 -16.78 -10.97
CA ARG A 12 10.24 -15.46 -10.32
C ARG A 12 9.40 -15.58 -9.03
N PRO A 13 9.94 -15.22 -7.84
CA PRO A 13 9.16 -15.25 -6.61
C PRO A 13 7.93 -14.35 -6.74
N LYS A 14 6.74 -14.94 -6.70
CA LYS A 14 5.49 -14.17 -6.71
C LYS A 14 5.32 -13.57 -5.31
N ARG A 15 5.31 -12.24 -5.23
CA ARG A 15 4.94 -11.56 -3.97
C ARG A 15 3.53 -11.99 -3.58
N ALA A 16 3.34 -12.37 -2.31
CA ALA A 16 2.03 -12.70 -1.77
C ALA A 16 1.05 -11.54 -2.03
N ARG A 17 -0.15 -11.86 -2.51
CA ARG A 17 -1.20 -10.87 -2.77
C ARG A 17 -1.67 -10.31 -1.43
N ARG A 18 -1.47 -9.01 -1.20
CA ARG A 18 -1.91 -8.31 0.02
C ARG A 18 -3.24 -7.61 -0.22
N VAL A 19 -4.07 -7.54 0.80
CA VAL A 19 -5.26 -6.66 0.81
C VAL A 19 -4.79 -5.23 1.07
N LEU A 20 -5.07 -4.32 0.15
CA LEU A 20 -4.67 -2.91 0.28
C LEU A 20 -5.80 -2.07 0.87
N ALA A 21 -5.41 -1.06 1.65
CA ALA A 21 -6.21 0.08 2.06
C ALA A 21 -5.78 1.28 1.20
N HIS A 22 -6.75 2.05 0.72
CA HIS A 22 -6.52 3.19 -0.16
C HIS A 22 -6.88 4.49 0.57
N ALA A 23 -6.26 5.59 0.14
CA ALA A 23 -6.46 6.88 0.76
C ALA A 23 -7.93 7.31 0.63
N VAL A 24 -8.51 7.77 1.73
CA VAL A 24 -9.84 8.41 1.79
C VAL A 24 -9.73 9.91 2.01
N ASP A 25 -8.62 10.34 2.62
CA ASP A 25 -8.26 11.73 2.79
C ASP A 25 -6.75 11.88 2.64
N ALA A 26 -6.31 13.01 2.06
CA ALA A 26 -4.92 13.33 1.89
C ALA A 26 -4.73 14.85 1.89
N GLY A 27 -3.74 15.33 2.64
CA GLY A 27 -3.40 16.74 2.75
C GLY A 27 -1.89 16.96 2.70
N ASP A 28 -1.50 18.10 2.16
CA ASP A 28 -0.13 18.60 2.24
C ASP A 28 0.05 19.39 3.55
N HIS A 29 1.08 19.02 4.33
CA HIS A 29 1.38 19.73 5.58
C HIS A 29 2.25 20.95 5.29
N GLY A 30 1.73 21.93 4.55
CA GLY A 30 2.44 23.19 4.24
C GLY A 30 2.82 24.04 5.46
N CYS A 31 2.31 23.69 6.65
CA CYS A 31 2.57 24.36 7.93
C CYS A 31 3.53 23.64 8.88
N VAL A 32 3.83 22.35 8.64
CA VAL A 32 4.71 21.52 9.50
C VAL A 32 5.96 21.04 8.75
N CYS A 33 5.84 20.86 7.44
CA CYS A 33 6.91 20.39 6.55
C CYS A 33 7.07 21.38 5.39
N ALA A 34 8.25 21.45 4.78
CA ALA A 34 8.43 22.24 3.56
C ALA A 34 7.44 21.77 2.49
N ALA A 35 6.72 22.72 1.89
CA ALA A 35 5.70 22.45 0.88
C ALA A 35 6.25 21.53 -0.22
N GLY A 36 5.55 20.43 -0.49
CA GLY A 36 5.87 19.48 -1.56
C GLY A 36 6.77 18.30 -1.20
N MET A 37 7.27 18.18 0.03
CA MET A 37 8.11 17.03 0.42
C MET A 37 7.35 15.86 1.03
N THR A 38 6.34 16.09 1.86
CA THR A 38 5.60 15.02 2.54
C THR A 38 4.09 15.27 2.57
N MET A 39 3.35 14.22 2.24
CA MET A 39 1.89 14.17 2.21
C MET A 39 1.42 13.37 3.41
N MET A 40 0.40 13.83 4.11
CA MET A 40 -0.30 13.02 5.11
C MET A 40 -1.53 12.41 4.47
N ALA A 41 -1.75 11.11 4.67
CA ALA A 41 -2.94 10.44 4.16
C ALA A 41 -3.56 9.51 5.19
N LEU A 42 -4.89 9.48 5.19
CA LEU A 42 -5.73 8.56 5.93
C LEU A 42 -6.20 7.46 4.99
N PHE A 43 -6.02 6.19 5.36
CA PHE A 43 -6.33 5.05 4.49
C PHE A 43 -7.47 4.22 5.05
N ARG A 44 -8.39 3.78 4.19
CA ARG A 44 -9.48 2.86 4.53
C ARG A 44 -9.44 1.61 3.67
N CYS A 45 -9.63 0.46 4.32
CA CYS A 45 -9.76 -0.82 3.64
C CYS A 45 -11.21 -1.02 3.15
N ALA A 46 -11.39 -1.19 1.84
CA ALA A 46 -12.70 -1.47 1.25
C ALA A 46 -13.30 -2.82 1.67
N ARG A 47 -12.49 -3.76 2.19
CA ARG A 47 -12.95 -5.10 2.57
C ARG A 47 -13.47 -5.19 4.01
N CYS A 48 -12.70 -4.67 4.97
CA CYS A 48 -13.02 -4.81 6.40
C CYS A 48 -13.32 -3.48 7.09
N ASN A 49 -13.36 -2.39 6.33
CA ASN A 49 -13.62 -1.05 6.81
C ASN A 49 -12.63 -0.53 7.86
N TRP A 50 -11.47 -1.18 7.99
CA TRP A 50 -10.39 -0.70 8.84
C TRP A 50 -9.84 0.61 8.31
N GLU A 51 -9.69 1.58 9.21
CA GLU A 51 -9.05 2.86 8.95
C GLU A 51 -7.68 2.90 9.63
N SER A 52 -6.70 3.46 8.94
CA SER A 52 -5.39 3.75 9.52
C SER A 52 -5.43 5.00 10.39
N CYS A 53 -4.32 5.33 11.04
CA CYS A 53 -4.05 6.71 11.44
C CYS A 53 -3.57 7.53 10.22
N TRP A 54 -3.35 8.83 10.42
CA TRP A 54 -2.64 9.67 9.46
C TRP A 54 -1.21 9.15 9.28
N ILE A 55 -0.84 8.84 8.04
CA ILE A 55 0.46 8.29 7.68
C ILE A 55 1.17 9.25 6.73
N GLU A 56 2.43 9.53 7.05
CA GLU A 56 3.31 10.31 6.20
C GLU A 56 3.73 9.51 4.97
N CYS A 57 3.57 10.12 3.80
CA CYS A 57 3.88 9.57 2.49
C CYS A 57 4.81 10.54 1.77
N SER A 58 5.94 10.05 1.26
CA SER A 58 6.93 10.88 0.57
C SER A 58 6.46 11.45 -0.76
N THR A 59 5.46 10.84 -1.40
CA THR A 59 4.94 11.29 -2.70
C THR A 59 3.45 10.98 -2.85
N MET A 60 2.75 11.73 -3.70
CA MET A 60 1.37 11.42 -4.10
C MET A 60 1.25 10.02 -4.73
N THR A 61 2.32 9.53 -5.38
CA THR A 61 2.37 8.16 -5.90
C THR A 61 2.30 7.12 -4.78
N ALA A 62 2.96 7.35 -3.65
CA ALA A 62 2.86 6.49 -2.48
C ALA A 62 1.44 6.46 -1.91
N VAL A 63 0.80 7.63 -1.80
CA VAL A 63 -0.61 7.76 -1.38
C VAL A 63 -1.53 6.95 -2.31
N LYS A 64 -1.38 7.09 -3.62
CA LYS A 64 -2.20 6.36 -4.61
C LYS A 64 -1.98 4.85 -4.60
N ARG A 65 -0.75 4.40 -4.32
CA ARG A 65 -0.43 2.95 -4.21
C ARG A 65 -1.14 2.28 -3.04
N GLY A 66 -1.48 3.03 -1.99
CA GLY A 66 -2.11 2.49 -0.79
C GLY A 66 -1.15 1.73 0.10
N ILE A 67 -1.66 1.31 1.26
CA ILE A 67 -0.91 0.58 2.28
C ILE A 67 -1.51 -0.81 2.50
N ALA A 68 -0.73 -1.71 3.10
CA ALA A 68 -1.27 -3.00 3.51
C ALA A 68 -2.30 -2.81 4.63
N CYS A 69 -3.49 -3.40 4.48
CA CYS A 69 -4.51 -3.40 5.52
C CYS A 69 -4.01 -4.10 6.79
N GLY A 70 -4.01 -3.40 7.92
CA GLY A 70 -3.55 -3.91 9.20
C GLY A 70 -4.43 -5.01 9.81
N ARG A 71 -5.70 -5.14 9.42
CA ARG A 71 -6.58 -6.24 9.87
C ARG A 71 -6.53 -7.46 8.94
N CYS A 72 -6.80 -7.26 7.64
CA CYS A 72 -6.82 -8.36 6.67
C CYS A 72 -5.49 -9.09 6.49
N ASN A 73 -4.35 -8.42 6.69
CA ASN A 73 -3.03 -9.03 6.48
C ASN A 73 -2.33 -9.48 7.78
N LYS A 74 -2.96 -9.32 8.96
CA LYS A 74 -2.39 -9.81 10.24
C LYS A 74 -2.35 -11.33 10.34
N ALA A 75 -3.29 -12.03 9.70
CA ALA A 75 -3.36 -13.50 9.71
C ALA A 75 -2.27 -14.19 8.87
N THR A 76 -1.50 -13.45 8.08
CA THR A 76 -0.43 -13.98 7.20
C THR A 76 0.99 -13.77 7.75
N ALA A 77 1.12 -13.26 8.98
CA ALA A 77 2.39 -13.08 9.67
C ALA A 77 2.49 -14.06 10.84
N SER A 78 2.54 -15.36 10.52
CA SER A 78 3.09 -16.38 11.44
C SER A 78 4.41 -16.87 10.84
N PRO A 79 5.41 -17.17 11.68
CA PRO A 79 6.81 -17.34 11.30
C PRO A 79 7.06 -18.47 10.28
#